data_AF-A0A151SWP0-F1
#
_entry.id   AF-A0A151SWP0-F1
#
_cell.length_a   1.000
_cell.length_b   1.000
_cell.length_c   1.000
_cell.angle_alpha   90.00
_cell.angle_beta   90.00
_cell.angle_gamma   90.00
#
_symmetry.space_group_name_H-M   'P 1'
#
loop_
_entity.id
_entity.type
_entity.pdbx_description
1 polymer ?
#
loop_
_entity_poly.entity_id
_entity_poly.type
_entity_poly.pdbx_seq_one_letter_code
_entity_poly.pdbx_strand_id
1 'polypeptide(L)'
;MRQFGMVQHIPTPPIHPEKLHDLSLRGKDNTDWSRMHVQFVQEWQSRLHRVWTQPACDTPHLSNSLEYMVWYRKHTRQWISPSSAKEGYVVSTNLRMYLNNYL
;
A
#
# COMPACT_ATOMS: atom_id res chain seq x y z
N MET A 1 -2.56 -5.24 12.36
CA MET A 1 -2.35 -3.93 11.71
C MET A 1 -3.54 -3.66 10.81
N ARG A 2 -4.43 -2.75 11.19
CA ARG A 2 -5.51 -2.24 10.33
C ARG A 2 -5.26 -0.76 10.18
N GLN A 3 -4.91 -0.32 8.98
CA GLN A 3 -4.85 1.12 8.75
C GLN A 3 -6.28 1.64 8.95
N PHE A 4 -6.44 2.53 9.93
CA PHE A 4 -7.69 3.23 10.21
C PHE A 4 -8.90 2.36 10.64
N GLY A 5 -8.68 1.11 11.07
CA GLY A 5 -9.77 0.25 11.60
C GLY A 5 -10.76 -0.29 10.55
N MET A 6 -10.49 -0.08 9.26
CA MET A 6 -11.39 -0.49 8.17
C MET A 6 -10.95 -1.80 7.50
N VAL A 7 -11.87 -2.42 6.75
CA VAL A 7 -11.56 -3.57 5.89
C VAL A 7 -10.57 -3.14 4.82
N GLN A 8 -9.48 -3.90 4.67
CA GLN A 8 -8.44 -3.62 3.69
C GLN A 8 -8.54 -4.58 2.50
N HIS A 9 -8.77 -4.02 1.32
CA HIS A 9 -8.74 -4.74 0.05
C HIS A 9 -7.34 -4.65 -0.57
N ILE A 10 -7.04 -5.55 -1.50
CA ILE A 10 -5.84 -5.42 -2.33
C ILE A 10 -6.04 -4.18 -3.22
N PRO A 11 -5.12 -3.19 -3.17
CA PRO A 11 -5.26 -2.01 -3.99
C PRO A 11 -5.19 -2.39 -5.47
N THR A 12 -5.97 -1.69 -6.30
CA THR A 12 -5.78 -1.75 -7.74
C THR A 12 -4.36 -1.32 -8.10
N PRO A 13 -3.76 -1.90 -9.15
CA PRO A 13 -2.47 -1.42 -9.63
C PRO A 13 -2.52 0.10 -9.83
N PRO A 14 -1.50 0.83 -9.36
CA PRO A 14 -1.45 2.25 -9.58
C PRO A 14 -1.50 2.55 -11.08
N ILE A 15 -2.20 3.61 -11.45
CA ILE A 15 -2.18 4.12 -12.82
C ILE A 15 -0.76 4.64 -13.04
N HIS A 16 0.05 3.89 -13.79
CA HIS A 16 1.37 4.29 -14.22
C HIS A 16 1.28 4.83 -15.66
N PRO A 17 1.11 6.15 -15.86
CA PRO A 17 1.34 6.72 -17.17
C PRO A 17 2.85 6.67 -17.40
N GLU A 18 3.31 5.69 -18.19
CA GLU A 18 4.71 5.50 -18.64
C GLU A 18 5.40 6.84 -18.95
N LYS A 19 4.65 7.78 -19.55
CA LYS A 19 5.10 9.14 -19.92
C LYS A 19 5.57 10.01 -18.75
N LEU A 20 5.18 9.73 -17.50
CA LEU A 20 5.54 10.55 -16.34
C LEU A 20 6.99 10.32 -15.91
N HIS A 21 7.51 9.10 -16.07
CA HIS A 21 8.88 8.76 -15.71
C HIS A 21 9.91 9.36 -16.68
N ASP A 22 9.49 9.63 -17.92
CA ASP A 22 10.31 10.29 -18.94
C ASP A 22 10.30 11.83 -18.81
N LEU A 23 9.54 12.40 -17.86
CA LEU A 23 9.51 13.84 -17.65
C LEU A 23 10.79 14.32 -16.96
N SER A 24 11.72 14.80 -17.77
CA SER A 24 12.84 15.61 -17.30
C SER A 24 12.46 17.10 -17.25
N LEU A 25 12.99 17.82 -16.25
CA LEU A 25 12.95 19.28 -16.17
C LEU A 25 13.94 19.96 -17.13
N ARG A 26 14.88 19.21 -17.73
CA ARG A 26 15.92 19.74 -18.60
C ARG A 26 15.36 20.06 -20.00
N GLY A 27 15.74 21.22 -20.55
CA GLY A 27 15.40 21.62 -21.93
C GLY A 27 13.92 21.94 -22.16
N LYS A 28 13.20 22.33 -21.10
CA LYS A 28 11.75 22.59 -21.11
C LYS A 28 11.40 24.00 -20.59
N ASP A 29 12.19 24.97 -21.01
CA ASP A 29 12.05 26.41 -20.75
C ASP A 29 10.73 27.00 -21.28
N ASN A 30 10.09 26.35 -22.26
CA ASN A 30 8.76 26.72 -22.77
C ASN A 30 7.60 25.83 -22.27
N THR A 31 7.81 24.95 -21.28
CA THR A 31 6.73 24.10 -20.76
C THR A 31 6.03 24.77 -19.58
N ASP A 32 4.73 25.02 -19.74
CA ASP A 32 3.87 25.43 -18.63
C ASP A 32 3.47 24.19 -17.79
N TRP A 33 4.23 23.96 -16.71
CA TRP A 33 3.99 22.88 -15.77
C TRP A 33 2.65 23.00 -15.03
N SER A 34 2.14 24.23 -14.84
CA SER A 34 0.85 24.45 -14.18
C SER A 34 -0.28 23.88 -15.02
N ARG A 35 -0.20 24.07 -16.34
CA ARG A 35 -1.12 23.48 -17.32
C ARG A 35 -0.90 21.98 -17.48
N MET A 36 0.36 21.54 -17.56
CA MET A 36 0.68 20.10 -17.73
C MET A 36 0.17 19.24 -16.57
N HIS A 37 0.28 19.75 -15.34
CA HIS A 37 -0.12 19.02 -14.13
C HIS A 37 -1.51 19.40 -13.60
N VAL A 38 -2.29 20.19 -14.35
CA VAL A 38 -3.61 20.68 -13.91
C VAL A 38 -4.53 19.55 -13.45
N GLN A 39 -4.48 18.39 -14.14
CA GLN A 39 -5.26 17.20 -13.76
C GLN A 39 -4.90 16.73 -12.34
N PHE A 40 -3.61 16.59 -12.02
CA PHE A 40 -3.16 16.13 -10.71
C PHE A 40 -3.49 17.14 -9.60
N VAL A 41 -3.39 18.44 -9.91
CA VAL A 41 -3.80 19.50 -8.99
C VAL A 41 -5.30 19.41 -8.71
N GLN A 42 -6.14 19.24 -9.73
CA GLN A 42 -7.59 19.07 -9.57
C GLN A 42 -7.93 17.82 -8.73
N GLU A 43 -7.24 16.71 -8.99
CA GLU A 43 -7.40 15.49 -8.19
C GLU A 43 -7.05 15.74 -6.71
N TRP A 44 -5.94 16.42 -6.43
CA TRP A 44 -5.54 16.75 -5.07
C TRP A 44 -6.51 17.73 -4.38
N GLN A 45 -7.05 18.70 -5.11
CA GLN A 45 -8.09 19.59 -4.57
C GLN A 45 -9.35 18.80 -4.18
N SER A 46 -9.67 17.72 -4.91
CA SER A 46 -10.80 16.84 -4.60
C SER A 46 -10.55 15.86 -3.43
N ARG A 47 -9.37 15.88 -2.79
CA ARG A 47 -8.96 14.86 -1.78
C ARG A 47 -9.96 14.61 -0.66
N LEU A 48 -10.68 15.64 -0.22
CA LEU A 48 -11.68 15.50 0.86
C LEU A 48 -12.89 14.65 0.45
N HIS A 49 -13.18 14.56 -0.85
CA HIS A 49 -14.22 13.69 -1.40
C HIS A 49 -13.70 12.26 -1.66
N ARG A 50 -12.39 12.04 -1.61
CA ARG A 50 -11.73 10.75 -1.86
C ARG A 50 -11.32 10.04 -0.55
N VAL A 51 -11.96 10.39 0.57
CA VAL A 51 -11.74 9.70 1.84
C VAL A 51 -12.22 8.26 1.72
N TRP A 52 -11.35 7.32 2.04
CA TRP A 52 -11.64 5.90 1.99
C TRP A 52 -12.67 5.54 3.06
N THR A 53 -13.86 5.09 2.65
CA THR A 53 -14.99 4.75 3.53
C THR A 53 -15.34 3.27 3.40
N GLN A 54 -14.41 2.40 3.79
CA GLN A 54 -14.72 0.97 3.88
C GLN A 54 -15.44 0.66 5.20
N PRO A 55 -16.24 -0.43 5.23
CA PRO A 55 -16.84 -0.90 6.47
C PRO A 55 -15.79 -1.02 7.57
N ALA A 56 -16.20 -0.73 8.79
CA ALA A 56 -15.43 -1.09 9.96
C ALA A 56 -15.12 -2.58 9.89
N CYS A 57 -13.89 -2.94 10.23
CA CYS A 57 -13.53 -4.34 10.21
C CYS A 57 -13.84 -4.94 11.59
N ASP A 58 -14.90 -5.75 11.66
CA ASP A 58 -15.41 -6.31 12.92
C ASP A 58 -14.64 -7.55 13.39
N THR A 59 -13.73 -8.08 12.56
CA THR A 59 -12.95 -9.29 12.90
C THR A 59 -11.79 -8.95 13.85
N PRO A 60 -11.73 -9.46 15.08
CA PRO A 60 -10.62 -9.12 15.99
C PRO A 60 -9.26 -9.65 15.50
N HIS A 61 -9.25 -10.74 14.72
CA HIS A 61 -8.03 -11.34 14.16
C HIS A 61 -8.07 -11.42 12.63
N LEU A 62 -7.01 -10.91 11.99
CA LEU A 62 -6.74 -11.14 10.57
C LEU A 62 -6.09 -12.51 10.43
N SER A 63 -6.79 -13.46 9.79
CA SER A 63 -6.17 -14.74 9.44
C SER A 63 -4.94 -14.50 8.58
N ASN A 64 -3.88 -15.27 8.82
CA ASN A 64 -2.72 -15.27 7.94
C ASN A 64 -3.06 -15.72 6.52
N SER A 65 -4.09 -16.53 6.32
CA SER A 65 -4.51 -16.96 4.99
C SER A 65 -5.34 -15.93 4.23
N LEU A 66 -5.71 -14.80 4.86
CA LEU A 66 -6.50 -13.78 4.18
C LEU A 66 -5.72 -13.22 2.98
N GLU A 67 -6.40 -13.06 1.85
CA GLU A 67 -5.80 -12.61 0.58
C GLU A 67 -4.97 -11.32 0.75
N TYR A 68 -5.53 -10.34 1.48
CA TYR A 68 -4.83 -9.11 1.82
C TYR A 68 -3.53 -9.36 2.61
N MET A 69 -3.52 -10.28 3.59
CA MET A 69 -2.33 -10.57 4.41
C MET A 69 -1.25 -11.30 3.61
N VAL A 70 -1.64 -12.12 2.64
CA VAL A 70 -0.73 -12.74 1.68
C VAL A 70 -0.13 -11.66 0.77
N TRP A 71 -0.95 -10.79 0.21
CA TRP A 71 -0.52 -9.68 -0.63
C TRP A 71 0.40 -8.70 0.11
N TYR A 72 0.03 -8.28 1.31
CA TYR A 72 0.76 -7.34 2.16
C TYR A 72 2.19 -7.83 2.42
N ARG A 73 2.34 -9.10 2.82
CA ARG A 73 3.66 -9.68 3.11
C ARG A 73 4.55 -9.79 1.88
N LYS A 74 3.95 -10.02 0.71
CA LYS A 74 4.65 -10.14 -0.57
C LYS A 74 5.10 -8.79 -1.12
N HIS A 75 4.31 -7.73 -0.96
CA HIS A 75 4.52 -6.46 -1.67
C HIS A 75 5.00 -5.30 -0.80
N THR A 76 4.90 -5.43 0.53
CA THR A 76 5.31 -4.35 1.45
C THR A 76 6.54 -4.73 2.26
N ARG A 77 7.29 -3.71 2.72
CA ARG A 77 8.29 -3.90 3.76
C ARG A 77 7.59 -4.06 5.10
N GLN A 78 7.64 -5.27 5.64
CA GLN A 78 7.02 -5.61 6.92
C GLN A 78 7.76 -4.98 8.12
N TRP A 79 9.06 -4.73 7.97
CA TRP A 79 9.93 -4.25 9.03
C TRP A 79 10.71 -3.04 8.55
N ILE A 80 10.68 -1.98 9.35
CA ILE A 80 11.35 -0.71 9.05
C ILE A 80 12.74 -0.68 9.69
N SER A 81 12.95 -1.41 10.80
CA SER A 81 14.22 -1.46 11.53
C SER A 81 14.78 -2.88 11.64
N PRO A 82 16.11 -3.05 11.85
CA PRO A 82 16.70 -4.36 12.08
C PRO A 82 16.18 -5.08 13.33
N SER A 83 15.87 -4.35 14.40
CA SER A 83 15.30 -4.93 15.62
C SER A 83 13.92 -5.53 15.37
N SER A 84 13.03 -4.75 14.74
CA SER A 84 11.69 -5.23 14.36
C SER A 84 11.74 -6.38 13.37
N ALA A 85 12.74 -6.40 12.49
CA ALA A 85 12.97 -7.51 11.56
C ALA A 85 13.38 -8.80 12.28
N LYS A 86 14.30 -8.74 13.25
CA LYS A 86 14.72 -9.92 14.03
C LYS A 86 13.56 -10.53 14.79
N GLU A 87 12.81 -9.69 15.52
CA GLU A 87 11.64 -10.14 16.28
C GLU A 87 10.53 -10.69 15.37
N GLY A 88 10.18 -9.96 14.32
CA GLY A 88 9.16 -10.38 13.36
C GLY A 88 9.52 -11.63 12.57
N TYR A 89 10.80 -11.85 12.28
CA TYR A 89 11.28 -13.06 11.62
C TYR A 89 11.06 -14.30 12.50
N VAL A 90 11.39 -14.23 13.79
CA VAL A 90 11.16 -15.33 14.74
C VAL A 90 9.66 -15.65 14.87
N VAL A 91 8.82 -14.62 14.98
CA VAL A 91 7.36 -14.82 15.08
C VAL A 91 6.78 -15.43 13.80
N SER A 92 7.19 -14.95 12.63
CA SER A 92 6.68 -15.44 11.35
C SER A 92 7.11 -16.87 11.03
N THR A 93 8.34 -17.24 11.38
CA THR A 93 8.85 -18.61 11.22
C THR A 93 8.14 -19.58 12.13
N ASN A 94 7.95 -19.25 13.41
CA ASN A 94 7.18 -20.05 14.35
C ASN A 94 5.75 -20.28 13.86
N LEU A 95 5.06 -19.21 13.45
CA LEU A 95 3.70 -19.27 12.94
C LEU A 95 3.56 -20.15 11.69
N ARG A 96 4.55 -20.10 10.79
CA ARG A 96 4.60 -20.97 9.61
C ARG A 96 4.80 -22.44 9.98
N MET A 97 5.65 -22.73 10.97
CA MET A 97 5.83 -24.10 11.47
C MET A 97 4.54 -24.62 12.10
N TYR A 98 3.86 -23.83 12.95
CA TYR A 98 2.59 -24.26 13.54
C TYR A 98 1.52 -24.54 12.50
N LEU A 99 1.32 -23.65 11.52
CA LEU A 99 0.26 -23.82 10.51
C LEU A 99 0.50 -25.00 9.55
N ASN A 100 1.76 -25.34 9.27
CA ASN A 100 2.10 -26.49 8.41
C ASN A 100 1.99 -27.86 9.11
N ASN A 101 1.84 -27.90 10.44
CA ASN A 101 1.66 -29.15 11.20
C ASN A 101 0.18 -29.56 11.36
N TYR A 102 -0.76 -28.75 10.83
CA TYR A 102 -2.20 -29.02 10.89
C TYR A 102 -2.85 -29.21 9.50
N LEU A 103 -2.03 -29.50 8.48
CA LEU A 103 -2.42 -29.96 7.14
C LEU A 103 -1.71 -31.28 6.84
#